data_AF-A0A379DXK5-F1
#
_entry.id   AF-A0A379DXK5-F1
#
_cell.length_a   1.000
_cell.length_b   1.000
_cell.length_c   1.000
_cell.angle_alpha   90.00
_cell.angle_beta   90.00
_cell.angle_gamma   90.00
#
_symmetry.space_group_name_H-M   'P 1'
#
loop_
_entity.id
_entity.type
_entity.pdbx_description
1 polymer ?
#
loop_
_entity_poly.entity_id
_entity_poly.type
_entity_poly.pdbx_seq_one_letter_code
_entity_poly.pdbx_strand_id
1 'polypeptide(L)'
;MKHIHIIKLLLISSLLVSCRNNNVKEILTGDRYRYWYNESDTILNLPLYLIFNKDGQLQVKSQDERGRLQDFVFSHDVEWAHRWSIKNDTLLYMGLYDNYFVISRYNDSMVILTQNNQNIVLHAIRDPRMFIQNIHAKRKNIIDSIQCINYDIRIDRICPNGNNYILKDISSSVEISKADMNIITPQRGDRLVKEKNYVLLNRITNDSIYLYRYTVLGEHPVLSILQSGEKKNFIQRNGIYQR
;
A
#
# COMPACT_ATOMS: atom_id res chain seq x y z
N MET A 1 -51.63 -33.77 -24.19
CA MET A 1 -51.12 -32.49 -24.74
C MET A 1 -50.74 -31.44 -23.69
N LYS A 2 -51.41 -31.32 -22.52
CA LYS A 2 -51.08 -30.29 -21.50
C LYS A 2 -49.69 -30.47 -20.81
N HIS A 3 -49.22 -31.70 -20.61
CA HIS A 3 -47.92 -31.95 -19.95
C HIS A 3 -46.69 -31.54 -20.78
N ILE A 4 -46.76 -31.64 -22.11
CA ILE A 4 -45.65 -31.27 -23.00
C ILE A 4 -45.38 -29.75 -22.96
N HIS A 5 -46.43 -28.94 -22.76
CA HIS A 5 -46.29 -27.49 -22.62
C HIS A 5 -45.68 -27.08 -21.28
N ILE A 6 -46.00 -27.79 -20.19
CA ILE A 6 -45.43 -27.52 -18.86
C ILE A 6 -43.93 -27.86 -18.81
N ILE A 7 -43.52 -29.00 -19.41
CA ILE A 7 -42.12 -29.39 -19.48
C ILE A 7 -41.31 -28.42 -20.35
N LYS A 8 -41.87 -27.96 -21.48
CA LYS A 8 -41.24 -26.91 -22.31
C LYS A 8 -41.09 -25.60 -21.55
N LEU A 9 -42.10 -25.18 -20.78
CA LEU A 9 -42.04 -23.95 -19.99
C LEU A 9 -40.98 -24.04 -18.88
N LEU A 10 -40.89 -25.19 -18.19
CA LEU A 10 -39.87 -25.46 -17.17
C LEU A 10 -38.46 -25.46 -17.77
N LEU A 11 -38.26 -26.07 -18.94
CA LEU A 11 -36.97 -26.06 -19.65
C LEU A 11 -36.56 -24.65 -20.11
N ILE A 12 -37.50 -23.84 -20.59
CA ILE A 12 -37.22 -22.45 -20.96
C ILE A 12 -36.88 -21.62 -19.72
N SER A 13 -37.58 -21.85 -18.60
CA SER A 13 -37.28 -21.16 -17.33
C SER A 13 -35.94 -21.57 -16.73
N SER A 14 -35.51 -22.83 -16.86
CA SER A 14 -34.20 -23.29 -16.38
C SER A 14 -33.04 -22.87 -17.28
N LEU A 15 -33.28 -22.68 -18.59
CA LEU A 15 -32.32 -22.08 -19.51
C LEU A 15 -32.12 -20.57 -19.26
N LEU A 16 -33.16 -19.86 -18.82
CA LEU A 16 -33.05 -18.43 -18.46
C LEU A 16 -32.34 -18.19 -17.11
N VAL A 17 -32.33 -19.17 -16.20
CA VAL A 17 -31.61 -19.08 -14.92
C VAL A 17 -30.12 -19.42 -15.06
N SER A 18 -29.70 -20.08 -16.14
CA SER A 18 -28.31 -20.53 -16.35
C SER A 18 -27.41 -19.53 -17.10
N CYS A 19 -27.90 -18.35 -17.46
CA CYS A 19 -27.12 -17.29 -18.11
C CYS A 19 -27.09 -16.01 -17.29
N ARG A 20 -26.66 -16.07 -16.03
CA ARG A 20 -25.98 -14.91 -15.43
C ARG A 20 -24.58 -14.82 -16.02
N ASN A 21 -24.51 -14.34 -17.26
CA ASN A 21 -23.28 -13.74 -17.78
C ASN A 21 -23.07 -12.48 -16.94
N ASN A 22 -22.46 -12.62 -15.75
CA ASN A 22 -22.09 -11.46 -14.96
C ASN A 22 -21.07 -10.69 -15.82
N ASN A 23 -21.53 -9.64 -16.49
CA ASN A 23 -20.65 -8.77 -17.27
C ASN A 23 -19.57 -8.25 -16.30
N VAL A 24 -18.32 -8.17 -16.76
CA VAL A 24 -17.20 -7.62 -15.97
C VAL A 24 -17.58 -6.28 -15.32
N LYS A 25 -18.39 -5.47 -15.99
CA LYS A 25 -18.93 -4.22 -15.45
C LYS A 25 -19.69 -4.45 -14.13
N GLU A 26 -20.60 -5.41 -14.10
CA GLU A 26 -21.39 -5.76 -12.91
C GLU A 26 -20.53 -6.37 -11.81
N ILE A 27 -19.52 -7.17 -12.19
CA ILE A 27 -18.51 -7.66 -11.24
C ILE A 27 -17.81 -6.49 -10.56
N LEU A 28 -17.25 -5.57 -11.34
CA LEU A 28 -16.49 -4.43 -10.83
C LEU A 28 -17.33 -3.48 -9.97
N THR A 29 -18.61 -3.29 -10.27
CA THR A 29 -19.42 -2.25 -9.63
C THR A 29 -20.42 -2.77 -8.61
N GLY A 30 -20.78 -4.06 -8.65
CA GLY A 30 -22.00 -4.54 -8.01
C GLY A 30 -23.21 -3.70 -8.40
N ASP A 31 -24.13 -3.48 -7.44
CA ASP A 31 -25.38 -2.75 -7.69
C ASP A 31 -25.17 -1.25 -7.98
N ARG A 32 -24.22 -0.62 -7.28
CA ARG A 32 -23.90 0.82 -7.40
C ARG A 32 -22.39 1.06 -7.44
N TYR A 33 -21.69 0.58 -6.42
CA TYR A 33 -20.23 0.61 -6.36
C TYR A 33 -19.71 -0.62 -5.59
N ARG A 34 -18.45 -0.98 -5.82
CA ARG A 34 -17.75 -2.03 -5.08
C ARG A 34 -16.32 -1.61 -4.79
N TYR A 35 -15.84 -2.03 -3.62
CA TYR A 35 -14.47 -1.82 -3.16
C TYR A 35 -13.59 -2.99 -3.60
N TRP A 36 -12.37 -2.65 -4.01
CA TRP A 36 -11.36 -3.60 -4.45
C TRP A 36 -10.03 -3.26 -3.80
N TYR A 37 -9.29 -4.32 -3.45
CA TYR A 37 -7.97 -4.21 -2.83
C TYR A 37 -6.93 -4.90 -3.71
N ASN A 38 -5.80 -4.23 -3.91
CA ASN A 38 -4.62 -4.82 -4.52
C ASN A 38 -3.50 -4.81 -3.47
N GLU A 39 -3.00 -5.99 -3.11
CA GLU A 39 -1.92 -6.12 -2.13
C GLU A 39 -0.57 -5.63 -2.67
N SER A 40 -0.36 -5.73 -3.98
CA SER A 40 0.90 -5.37 -4.64
C SER A 40 1.04 -3.89 -4.95
N ASP A 41 -0.07 -3.14 -5.00
CA ASP A 41 -0.04 -1.72 -5.32
C ASP A 41 0.02 -0.86 -4.05
N THR A 42 1.23 -0.39 -3.74
CA THR A 42 1.54 0.42 -2.57
C THR A 42 2.40 1.62 -2.97
N ILE A 43 1.89 2.48 -3.84
CA ILE A 43 2.59 3.69 -4.32
C ILE A 43 3.21 4.53 -3.19
N LEU A 44 2.57 4.58 -2.01
CA LEU A 44 3.07 5.28 -0.83
C LEU A 44 3.46 4.34 0.34
N ASN A 45 3.69 3.05 0.10
CA ASN A 45 3.75 2.03 1.17
C ASN A 45 2.47 2.02 2.05
N LEU A 46 1.35 2.50 1.52
CA LEU A 46 0.05 2.54 2.17
C LEU A 46 -0.94 1.64 1.41
N PRO A 47 -1.90 0.99 2.11
CA PRO A 47 -2.96 0.24 1.45
C PRO A 47 -3.81 1.16 0.57
N LEU A 48 -4.02 0.74 -0.69
CA LEU A 48 -4.88 1.44 -1.64
C LEU A 48 -6.17 0.66 -1.87
N TYR A 49 -7.28 1.39 -1.97
CA TYR A 49 -8.62 0.86 -2.21
C TYR A 49 -9.18 1.49 -3.46
N LEU A 50 -9.54 0.66 -4.43
CA LEU A 50 -10.16 1.08 -5.68
C LEU A 50 -11.67 0.91 -5.57
N ILE A 51 -12.42 1.97 -5.85
CA ILE A 51 -13.88 1.98 -5.74
C ILE A 51 -14.44 2.27 -7.12
N PHE A 52 -14.94 1.23 -7.77
CA PHE A 52 -15.54 1.32 -9.09
C PHE A 52 -17.03 1.60 -8.93
N ASN A 53 -17.48 2.76 -9.39
CA ASN A 53 -18.90 3.12 -9.47
C ASN A 53 -19.43 2.80 -10.88
N LYS A 54 -20.67 2.29 -10.95
CA LYS A 54 -21.44 1.99 -12.17
C LYS A 54 -21.47 3.12 -13.21
N ASP A 55 -21.34 4.37 -12.78
CA ASP A 55 -21.33 5.56 -13.63
C ASP A 55 -19.98 5.79 -14.35
N GLY A 56 -18.98 4.93 -14.14
CA GLY A 56 -17.65 5.06 -14.76
C GLY A 56 -16.68 5.93 -13.95
N GLN A 57 -17.05 6.33 -12.74
CA GLN A 57 -16.14 6.99 -11.79
C GLN A 57 -15.33 5.95 -11.01
N LEU A 58 -14.03 6.20 -10.89
CA LEU A 58 -13.08 5.46 -10.07
C LEU A 58 -12.67 6.37 -8.92
N GLN A 59 -12.94 5.96 -7.68
CA GLN A 59 -12.34 6.63 -6.53
C GLN A 59 -11.19 5.76 -6.02
N VAL A 60 -10.08 6.42 -5.67
CA VAL A 60 -8.95 5.75 -5.04
C VAL A 60 -8.81 6.32 -3.65
N LYS A 61 -8.79 5.45 -2.64
CA LYS A 61 -8.59 5.84 -1.26
C LYS A 61 -7.32 5.17 -0.73
N SER A 62 -6.52 5.92 0.01
CA SER A 62 -5.41 5.37 0.78
C SER A 62 -5.81 5.25 2.24
N GLN A 63 -5.31 4.24 2.94
CA GLN A 63 -5.43 4.16 4.39
C GLN A 63 -4.21 4.78 5.06
N ASP A 64 -4.46 5.79 5.90
CA ASP A 64 -3.42 6.38 6.74
C ASP A 64 -3.04 5.47 7.91
N GLU A 65 -2.01 5.86 8.64
CA GLU A 65 -1.46 5.07 9.76
C GLU A 65 -2.39 4.97 10.97
N ARG A 66 -3.37 5.87 11.05
CA ARG A 66 -4.44 5.82 12.04
C ARG A 66 -5.60 4.93 11.58
N GLY A 67 -5.48 4.30 10.42
CA GLY A 67 -6.49 3.43 9.84
C GLY A 67 -7.60 4.16 9.09
N ARG A 68 -7.50 5.49 8.93
CA ARG A 68 -8.52 6.31 8.28
C ARG A 68 -8.32 6.31 6.78
N LEU A 69 -9.41 6.22 6.03
CA LEU A 69 -9.37 6.41 4.59
C LEU A 69 -9.26 7.90 4.25
N GLN A 70 -8.38 8.21 3.31
CA GLN A 70 -8.23 9.53 2.71
C GLN A 70 -8.34 9.37 1.19
N ASP A 71 -8.86 10.41 0.53
CA ASP A 71 -8.86 10.41 -0.93
C ASP A 71 -7.42 10.48 -1.43
N PHE A 72 -7.09 9.61 -2.37
CA PHE A 72 -5.76 9.52 -2.94
C PHE A 72 -5.74 10.29 -4.25
N VAL A 73 -4.96 11.37 -4.30
CA VAL A 73 -4.81 12.23 -5.47
C VAL A 73 -3.42 12.01 -6.07
N PHE A 74 -3.38 11.61 -7.34
CA PHE A 74 -2.15 11.20 -8.03
C PHE A 74 -1.31 12.38 -8.57
N SER A 75 -1.89 13.58 -8.67
CA SER A 75 -1.20 14.79 -9.12
C SER A 75 -1.72 16.04 -8.39
N HIS A 76 -0.98 17.15 -8.48
CA HIS A 76 -1.34 18.42 -7.86
C HIS A 76 -2.55 19.11 -8.52
N ASP A 77 -3.12 18.51 -9.58
CA ASP A 77 -4.32 18.99 -10.25
C ASP A 77 -5.54 18.25 -9.71
N VAL A 78 -6.24 18.92 -8.80
CA VAL A 78 -7.42 18.46 -8.04
C VAL A 78 -8.63 18.13 -8.95
N GLU A 79 -8.54 18.39 -10.26
CA GLU A 79 -9.68 18.35 -11.18
C GLU A 79 -9.89 17.03 -11.92
N TRP A 80 -8.99 16.05 -11.80
CA TRP A 80 -9.14 14.78 -12.51
C TRP A 80 -9.90 13.77 -11.65
N ALA A 81 -11.23 13.79 -11.76
CA ALA A 81 -12.05 12.65 -11.33
C ALA A 81 -11.63 11.41 -12.11
N HIS A 82 -10.92 10.47 -11.47
CA HIS A 82 -10.45 9.27 -12.15
C HIS A 82 -11.65 8.53 -12.75
N ARG A 83 -11.53 8.16 -14.02
CA ARG A 83 -12.54 7.39 -14.74
C ARG A 83 -12.05 5.96 -14.95
N TRP A 84 -13.00 5.06 -15.10
CA TRP A 84 -12.74 3.72 -15.58
C TRP A 84 -13.73 3.38 -16.69
N SER A 85 -13.33 2.47 -17.57
CA SER A 85 -14.19 1.96 -18.62
C SER A 85 -13.78 0.55 -19.01
N ILE A 86 -14.70 -0.17 -19.64
CA ILE A 86 -14.43 -1.49 -20.20
C ILE A 86 -14.61 -1.42 -21.71
N LYS A 87 -13.69 -2.03 -22.45
CA LYS A 87 -13.82 -2.27 -23.88
C LYS A 87 -13.94 -3.77 -24.12
N ASN A 88 -15.04 -4.17 -24.77
CA ASN A 88 -15.34 -5.55 -25.20
C ASN A 88 -15.17 -6.59 -24.07
N ASP A 89 -15.49 -6.25 -22.82
CA ASP A 89 -15.38 -7.11 -21.63
C ASP A 89 -14.00 -7.77 -21.39
N THR A 90 -12.96 -7.26 -22.05
CA THR A 90 -11.62 -7.85 -22.10
C THR A 90 -10.53 -6.85 -21.76
N LEU A 91 -10.82 -5.56 -21.86
CA LEU A 91 -9.88 -4.48 -21.53
C LEU A 91 -10.50 -3.55 -20.50
N LEU A 92 -9.81 -3.36 -19.38
CA LEU A 92 -10.17 -2.41 -18.33
C LEU A 92 -9.25 -1.18 -18.43
N TYR A 93 -9.83 0.00 -18.66
CA TYR A 93 -9.12 1.26 -18.45
C TYR A 93 -9.29 1.69 -17.00
N MET A 94 -8.17 2.01 -16.34
CA MET A 94 -8.15 2.66 -15.05
C MET A 94 -7.37 3.95 -15.22
N GLY A 95 -8.04 5.11 -15.15
CA GLY A 95 -7.42 6.43 -15.34
C GLY A 95 -6.29 6.74 -14.35
N LEU A 96 -6.10 5.89 -13.34
CA LEU A 96 -4.95 5.91 -12.43
C LEU A 96 -3.61 5.64 -13.14
N TYR A 97 -3.60 4.73 -14.12
CA TYR A 97 -2.39 4.29 -14.81
C TYR A 97 -2.31 4.76 -16.25
N ASP A 98 -3.31 5.55 -16.67
CA ASP A 98 -3.54 6.04 -18.03
C ASP A 98 -3.35 4.98 -19.12
N ASN A 99 -3.77 3.74 -18.83
CA ASN A 99 -3.56 2.59 -19.70
C ASN A 99 -4.69 1.56 -19.57
N TYR A 100 -4.80 0.71 -20.59
CA TYR A 100 -5.67 -0.46 -20.57
C TYR A 100 -4.95 -1.70 -20.04
N PHE A 101 -5.66 -2.45 -19.21
CA PHE A 101 -5.26 -3.75 -18.68
C PHE A 101 -6.07 -4.85 -19.36
N VAL A 102 -5.42 -5.96 -19.69
CA VAL A 102 -6.14 -7.15 -20.17
C VAL A 102 -6.80 -7.84 -18.99
N ILE A 103 -8.10 -8.12 -19.07
CA ILE A 103 -8.82 -8.89 -18.06
C ILE A 103 -8.62 -10.37 -18.39
N SER A 104 -7.74 -11.02 -17.63
CA SER A 104 -7.33 -12.40 -17.88
C SER A 104 -8.29 -13.42 -17.23
N ARG A 105 -8.85 -13.08 -16.07
CA ARG A 105 -9.84 -13.92 -15.34
C ARG A 105 -10.64 -13.06 -14.38
N TYR A 106 -11.91 -13.39 -14.17
CA TYR A 106 -12.73 -12.71 -13.17
C TYR A 106 -13.79 -13.63 -12.55
N ASN A 107 -14.21 -13.28 -11.35
CA ASN A 107 -15.40 -13.77 -10.65
C ASN A 107 -15.84 -12.74 -9.60
N ASP A 108 -16.89 -13.05 -8.82
CA ASP A 108 -17.44 -12.12 -7.83
C ASP A 108 -16.45 -11.69 -6.72
N SER A 109 -15.38 -12.45 -6.50
CA SER A 109 -14.40 -12.22 -5.44
C SER A 109 -13.06 -11.68 -5.94
N MET A 110 -12.77 -11.80 -7.24
CA MET A 110 -11.44 -11.50 -7.78
C MET A 110 -11.49 -11.11 -9.25
N VAL A 111 -10.67 -10.13 -9.64
CA VAL A 111 -10.35 -9.81 -11.03
C VAL A 111 -8.83 -9.86 -11.21
N ILE A 112 -8.37 -10.63 -12.19
CA ILE A 112 -6.96 -10.71 -12.58
C ILE A 112 -6.78 -9.87 -13.84
N LEU A 113 -5.90 -8.89 -13.73
CA LEU A 113 -5.50 -7.97 -14.78
C LEU A 113 -4.08 -8.29 -15.20
N THR A 114 -3.78 -8.18 -16.49
CA THR A 114 -2.43 -8.39 -17.02
C THR A 114 -1.99 -7.17 -17.84
N GLN A 115 -0.79 -6.69 -17.57
CA GLN A 115 -0.13 -5.62 -18.32
C GLN A 115 1.38 -5.90 -18.36
N ASN A 116 2.01 -5.82 -19.53
CA ASN A 116 3.47 -6.02 -19.68
C ASN A 116 3.98 -7.32 -19.01
N ASN A 117 3.23 -8.42 -19.15
CA ASN A 117 3.49 -9.73 -18.51
C ASN A 117 3.47 -9.73 -16.97
N GLN A 118 3.02 -8.65 -16.34
CA GLN A 118 2.78 -8.57 -14.91
C GLN A 118 1.29 -8.75 -14.63
N ASN A 119 0.99 -9.52 -13.58
CA ASN A 119 -0.38 -9.74 -13.13
C ASN A 119 -0.67 -8.85 -11.92
N ILE A 120 -1.80 -8.15 -12.00
CA ILE A 120 -2.40 -7.39 -10.92
C ILE A 120 -3.67 -8.13 -10.51
N VAL A 121 -3.81 -8.38 -9.22
CA VAL A 121 -4.98 -9.08 -8.67
C VAL A 121 -5.78 -8.10 -7.82
N LEU A 122 -7.03 -7.89 -8.19
CA LEU A 122 -7.98 -7.12 -7.42
C LEU A 122 -8.87 -8.08 -6.64
N HIS A 123 -8.90 -7.93 -5.31
CA HIS A 123 -9.76 -8.71 -4.43
C HIS A 123 -10.98 -7.88 -4.03
N ALA A 124 -12.18 -8.44 -4.23
CA ALA A 124 -13.42 -7.76 -3.87
C ALA A 124 -13.56 -7.66 -2.35
N ILE A 125 -13.92 -6.48 -1.86
CA ILE A 125 -14.15 -6.23 -0.44
C ILE A 125 -15.66 -6.16 -0.19
N ARG A 126 -16.17 -7.15 0.55
CA ARG A 126 -17.61 -7.25 0.89
C ARG A 126 -18.02 -6.35 2.04
N ASP A 127 -17.19 -6.31 3.09
CA ASP A 127 -17.35 -5.40 4.23
C ASP A 127 -16.13 -4.48 4.31
N PRO A 128 -16.19 -3.28 3.69
CA PRO A 128 -15.09 -2.34 3.70
C PRO A 128 -14.64 -1.98 5.11
N ARG A 129 -15.58 -1.77 6.05
CA ARG A 129 -15.23 -1.32 7.41
C ARG A 129 -14.39 -2.37 8.11
N MET A 130 -14.87 -3.61 8.13
CA MET A 130 -14.16 -4.72 8.79
C MET A 130 -12.83 -5.02 8.09
N PHE A 131 -12.79 -5.05 6.76
CA PHE A 131 -11.57 -5.32 6.01
C PHE A 131 -10.49 -4.27 6.27
N ILE A 132 -10.84 -2.99 6.21
CA ILE A 132 -9.94 -1.85 6.44
C ILE A 132 -9.39 -1.89 7.87
N GLN A 133 -10.22 -2.21 8.86
CA GLN A 133 -9.78 -2.38 10.25
C GLN A 133 -8.82 -3.55 10.41
N ASN A 134 -9.08 -4.68 9.74
CA ASN A 134 -8.20 -5.85 9.78
C ASN A 134 -6.83 -5.57 9.15
N ILE A 135 -6.80 -4.89 8.00
CA ILE A 135 -5.54 -4.47 7.37
C ILE A 135 -4.76 -3.52 8.29
N HIS A 136 -5.44 -2.54 8.90
CA HIS A 136 -4.81 -1.64 9.87
C HIS A 136 -4.22 -2.39 11.05
N ALA A 137 -4.99 -3.29 11.68
CA ALA A 137 -4.54 -4.07 12.82
C ALA A 137 -3.32 -4.93 12.49
N LYS A 138 -3.34 -5.62 11.33
CA LYS A 138 -2.19 -6.40 10.84
C LYS A 138 -0.93 -5.54 10.70
N ARG A 139 -1.05 -4.39 10.03
CA ARG A 139 0.07 -3.46 9.83
C ARG A 139 0.59 -2.90 11.14
N LYS A 140 -0.31 -2.51 12.04
CA LYS A 140 0.05 -2.04 13.37
C LYS A 140 0.83 -3.10 14.15
N ASN A 141 0.38 -4.35 14.13
CA ASN A 141 1.09 -5.46 14.78
C ASN A 141 2.49 -5.67 14.19
N ILE A 142 2.66 -5.56 12.87
CA ILE A 142 3.98 -5.63 12.23
C ILE A 142 4.88 -4.51 12.75
N ILE A 143 4.42 -3.26 12.76
CA ILE A 143 5.20 -2.13 13.27
C ILE A 143 5.52 -2.29 14.76
N ASP A 144 4.54 -2.67 15.57
CA ASP A 144 4.71 -2.87 17.02
C ASP A 144 5.65 -4.06 17.33
N SER A 145 5.84 -5.00 16.40
CA SER A 145 6.78 -6.12 16.54
C SER A 145 8.25 -5.74 16.29
N ILE A 146 8.51 -4.57 15.72
CA ILE A 146 9.88 -4.10 15.48
C ILE A 146 10.56 -3.89 16.84
N GLN A 147 11.68 -4.57 17.06
CA GLN A 147 12.44 -4.44 18.30
C GLN A 147 12.83 -2.98 18.54
N CYS A 148 12.27 -2.40 19.61
CA CYS A 148 12.48 -1.01 19.99
C CYS A 148 13.72 -0.91 20.88
N ILE A 149 14.91 -0.96 20.26
CA ILE A 149 16.14 -0.56 20.93
C ILE A 149 16.29 0.94 20.70
N ASN A 150 16.10 1.73 21.76
CA ASN A 150 16.39 3.15 21.74
C ASN A 150 17.89 3.36 21.87
N TYR A 151 18.44 4.23 21.03
CA TYR A 151 19.84 4.60 21.10
C TYR A 151 20.07 5.99 20.54
N ASP A 152 21.12 6.62 21.02
CA ASP A 152 21.66 7.88 20.53
C ASP A 152 23.17 7.73 20.54
N ILE A 153 23.76 7.61 19.35
CA ILE A 153 25.18 7.35 19.21
C ILE A 153 25.82 8.31 18.21
N ARG A 154 27.06 8.70 18.50
CA ARG A 154 27.95 9.30 17.49
C ARG A 154 28.85 8.21 16.93
N ILE A 155 28.76 7.98 15.63
CA ILE A 155 29.43 6.84 14.99
C ILE A 155 30.93 7.13 14.89
N ASP A 156 31.75 6.39 15.62
CA ASP A 156 33.21 6.38 15.44
C ASP A 156 33.64 5.25 14.49
N ARG A 157 33.01 4.07 14.61
CA ARG A 157 33.36 2.89 13.80
C ARG A 157 32.14 2.09 13.39
N ILE A 158 32.20 1.51 12.20
CA ILE A 158 31.20 0.59 11.65
C ILE A 158 31.89 -0.75 11.41
N CYS A 159 31.39 -1.82 12.02
CA CYS A 159 31.97 -3.15 11.90
C CYS A 159 30.93 -4.14 11.36
N PRO A 160 31.24 -4.97 10.35
CA PRO A 160 30.34 -6.04 9.94
C PRO A 160 30.22 -7.10 11.06
N ASN A 161 29.02 -7.66 11.25
CA ASN A 161 28.72 -8.71 12.22
C ASN A 161 27.71 -9.70 11.63
N GLY A 162 28.19 -10.75 10.95
CA GLY A 162 27.32 -11.68 10.23
C GLY A 162 26.45 -10.97 9.19
N ASN A 163 25.12 -11.09 9.32
CA ASN A 163 24.15 -10.40 8.47
C ASN A 163 23.80 -8.97 8.94
N ASN A 164 24.42 -8.49 10.01
CA ASN A 164 24.17 -7.19 10.63
C ASN A 164 25.46 -6.36 10.69
N TYR A 165 25.37 -5.16 11.25
CA TYR A 165 26.49 -4.27 11.50
C TYR A 165 26.47 -3.79 12.94
N ILE A 166 27.64 -3.63 13.55
CA ILE A 166 27.81 -2.99 14.84
C ILE A 166 28.32 -1.57 14.61
N LEU A 167 27.52 -0.58 14.99
CA LEU A 167 27.91 0.82 15.06
C LEU A 167 28.48 1.08 16.45
N LYS A 168 29.71 1.57 16.53
CA LYS A 168 30.40 1.86 17.79
C LYS A 168 30.52 3.37 18.01
N ASP A 169 30.10 3.79 19.18
CA ASP A 169 30.49 5.04 19.83
C ASP A 169 31.71 4.75 20.74
N ILE A 170 32.27 5.80 21.35
CA ILE A 170 33.35 5.73 22.33
C ILE A 170 32.92 4.90 23.55
N SER A 171 31.66 5.00 23.98
CA SER A 171 31.16 4.38 25.22
C SER A 171 30.05 3.34 25.01
N SER A 172 29.59 3.13 23.78
CA SER A 172 28.46 2.24 23.50
C SER A 172 28.58 1.61 22.12
N SER A 173 27.78 0.58 21.89
CA SER A 173 27.63 0.00 20.56
C SER A 173 26.19 -0.43 20.34
N VAL A 174 25.72 -0.29 19.11
CA VAL A 174 24.41 -0.77 18.69
C VAL A 174 24.54 -1.66 17.47
N GLU A 175 23.76 -2.73 17.46
CA GLU A 175 23.61 -3.58 16.28
C GLU A 175 22.47 -3.07 15.40
N ILE A 176 22.74 -2.97 14.10
CA ILE A 176 21.78 -2.57 13.07
C ILE A 176 21.70 -3.64 11.99
N SER A 177 20.47 -3.91 11.52
CA SER A 177 20.26 -4.89 10.45
C SER A 177 20.88 -4.42 9.14
N LYS A 178 21.30 -5.35 8.27
CA LYS A 178 21.76 -4.99 6.92
C LYS A 178 20.70 -4.28 6.09
N ALA A 179 19.41 -4.60 6.30
CA ALA A 179 18.30 -3.92 5.63
C ALA A 179 18.26 -2.42 5.99
N ASP A 180 18.29 -2.10 7.29
CA ASP A 180 18.31 -0.72 7.77
C ASP A 180 19.61 0.01 7.36
N MET A 181 20.75 -0.69 7.42
CA MET A 181 22.06 -0.16 7.00
C MET A 181 22.06 0.29 5.53
N ASN A 182 21.47 -0.51 4.63
CA ASN A 182 21.38 -0.20 3.20
C ASN A 182 20.53 1.04 2.90
N ILE A 183 19.61 1.39 3.81
CA ILE A 183 18.68 2.52 3.66
C ILE A 183 19.27 3.79 4.28
N ILE A 184 19.78 3.68 5.51
CA ILE A 184 20.29 4.84 6.26
C ILE A 184 21.68 5.24 5.75
N THR A 185 22.52 4.26 5.38
CA THR A 185 23.91 4.45 4.93
C THR A 185 24.73 5.37 5.84
N PRO A 186 24.78 5.10 7.17
CA PRO A 186 25.47 5.95 8.12
C PRO A 186 26.99 5.97 7.88
N GLN A 187 27.63 7.10 8.17
CA GLN A 187 29.07 7.31 8.04
C GLN A 187 29.72 7.65 9.38
N ARG A 188 31.06 7.54 9.43
CA ARG A 188 31.83 8.01 10.58
C ARG A 188 31.58 9.50 10.80
N GLY A 189 31.29 9.86 12.04
CA GLY A 189 30.98 11.22 12.46
C GLY A 189 29.49 11.52 12.51
N ASP A 190 28.63 10.73 11.87
CA ASP A 190 27.18 10.93 11.94
C ASP A 190 26.65 10.68 13.36
N ARG A 191 25.58 11.38 13.73
CA ARG A 191 24.81 11.07 14.94
C ARG A 191 23.52 10.36 14.54
N LEU A 192 23.32 9.17 15.09
CA LEU A 192 22.15 8.33 14.81
C LEU A 192 21.33 8.18 16.09
N VAL A 193 20.06 8.56 16.02
CA VAL A 193 19.09 8.42 17.10
C VAL A 193 17.97 7.49 16.63
N LYS A 194 17.65 6.46 17.41
CA LYS A 194 16.47 5.62 17.18
C LYS A 194 15.52 5.72 18.36
N GLU A 195 14.26 5.95 18.02
CA GLU A 195 13.13 5.95 18.94
C GLU A 195 12.05 5.00 18.40
N LYS A 196 11.04 4.70 19.22
CA LYS A 196 9.92 3.81 18.84
C LYS A 196 9.33 4.24 17.49
N ASN A 197 9.63 3.47 16.44
CA ASN A 197 9.21 3.60 15.03
C ASN A 197 9.97 4.60 14.13
N TYR A 198 10.99 5.29 14.64
CA TYR A 198 11.73 6.30 13.86
C TYR A 198 13.23 6.17 14.03
N VAL A 199 13.95 6.52 12.97
CA VAL A 199 15.40 6.67 13.01
C VAL A 199 15.75 8.05 12.48
N LEU A 200 16.47 8.83 13.26
CA LEU A 200 16.97 10.14 12.89
C LEU A 200 18.49 10.04 12.65
N LEU A 201 18.92 10.39 11.45
CA LEU A 201 20.32 10.52 11.08
C LEU A 201 20.66 12.00 10.92
N ASN A 202 21.59 12.48 11.72
CA ASN A 202 22.23 13.77 11.52
C ASN A 202 23.60 13.59 10.88
N ARG A 203 23.72 14.02 9.63
CA ARG A 203 25.00 14.07 8.91
C ARG A 203 25.75 15.33 9.30
N ILE A 204 26.64 15.20 10.28
CA ILE A 204 27.37 16.33 10.88
C ILE A 204 28.21 17.07 9.82
N THR A 205 28.78 16.34 8.86
CA THR A 205 29.63 16.92 7.81
C THR A 205 28.90 17.91 6.91
N ASN A 206 27.57 17.77 6.74
CA ASN A 206 26.77 18.58 5.83
C ASN A 206 25.59 19.31 6.53
N ASP A 207 25.56 19.33 7.86
CA ASP A 207 24.45 19.83 8.71
C ASP A 207 23.04 19.38 8.22
N SER A 208 22.97 18.15 7.71
CA SER A 208 21.77 17.59 7.07
C SER A 208 21.08 16.60 7.99
N ILE A 209 19.78 16.77 8.20
CA ILE A 209 18.93 15.85 8.96
C ILE A 209 18.14 14.98 8.00
N TYR A 210 18.13 13.67 8.27
CA TYR A 210 17.29 12.68 7.62
C TYR A 210 16.45 12.00 8.70
N LEU A 211 15.13 12.12 8.57
CA LEU A 211 14.18 11.42 9.42
C LEU A 211 13.64 10.23 8.62
N TYR A 212 13.86 9.05 9.15
CA TYR A 212 13.36 7.79 8.63
C TYR A 212 12.26 7.24 9.52
N ARG A 213 11.37 6.47 8.92
CA ARG A 213 10.24 5.84 9.61
C ARG A 213 10.02 4.42 9.10
N TYR A 214 9.66 3.51 10.00
CA TYR A 214 9.18 2.20 9.58
C TYR A 214 7.76 2.29 9.03
N THR A 215 7.60 1.75 7.82
CA THR A 215 6.34 1.52 7.11
C THR A 215 6.17 0.02 6.86
N VAL A 216 5.05 -0.40 6.29
CA VAL A 216 4.81 -1.82 5.97
C VAL A 216 4.60 -1.97 4.47
N LEU A 217 5.43 -2.81 3.85
CA LEU A 217 5.32 -3.23 2.45
C LEU A 217 5.01 -4.72 2.43
N GLY A 218 3.79 -5.09 2.01
CA GLY A 218 3.27 -6.45 2.16
C GLY A 218 3.23 -6.87 3.64
N GLU A 219 3.99 -7.92 3.97
CA GLU A 219 4.13 -8.43 5.35
C GLU A 219 5.43 -7.99 6.04
N HIS A 220 6.23 -7.13 5.39
CA HIS A 220 7.56 -6.77 5.88
C HIS A 220 7.63 -5.30 6.33
N PRO A 221 8.24 -5.02 7.49
CA PRO A 221 8.57 -3.65 7.87
C PRO A 221 9.69 -3.13 6.97
N VAL A 222 9.52 -1.92 6.44
CA VAL A 222 10.51 -1.25 5.59
C VAL A 222 10.75 0.15 6.12
N LEU A 223 12.01 0.50 6.31
CA LEU A 223 12.40 1.85 6.68
C LEU A 223 12.37 2.75 5.43
N SER A 224 11.72 3.92 5.51
CA SER A 224 11.67 4.88 4.41
C SER A 224 12.00 6.28 4.92
N ILE A 225 12.53 7.14 4.03
CA ILE A 225 12.75 8.55 4.34
C ILE A 225 11.38 9.22 4.48
N LEU A 226 11.12 9.78 5.65
CA LEU A 226 9.95 10.61 5.92
C LEU A 226 10.24 12.08 5.57
N GLN A 227 11.43 12.58 5.91
CA GLN A 227 11.82 13.97 5.67
C GLN A 227 13.34 14.12 5.59
N SER A 228 13.81 15.07 4.80
CA SER A 228 15.22 15.46 4.75
C SER A 228 15.41 16.97 4.53
N GLY A 229 16.54 17.51 4.96
CA GLY A 229 16.92 18.91 4.75
C GLY A 229 17.98 19.41 5.72
N GLU A 230 18.31 20.70 5.66
CA GLU A 230 19.21 21.34 6.62
C GLU A 230 18.61 21.37 8.02
N LYS A 231 19.43 21.19 9.06
CA LYS A 231 19.00 21.17 10.47
C LYS A 231 18.13 22.36 10.88
N LYS A 232 18.42 23.56 10.36
CA LYS A 232 17.66 24.79 10.64
C LYS A 232 16.20 24.75 10.18
N ASN A 233 15.86 23.86 9.24
CA ASN A 233 14.52 23.70 8.68
C ASN A 233 13.65 22.71 9.49
N PHE A 234 14.13 22.27 10.66
CA PHE A 234 13.42 21.32 11.51
C PHE A 234 13.21 21.88 12.92
N ILE A 235 12.07 21.56 13.50
CA ILE A 235 11.69 21.87 14.88
C ILE A 235 11.82 20.59 15.71
N GLN A 236 12.50 20.65 16.85
CA GLN A 236 12.58 19.52 17.78
C GLN A 236 11.36 19.51 18.72
N ARG A 237 10.57 18.44 18.70
CA ARG A 237 9.44 18.20 19.61
C ARG A 237 9.52 16.81 20.19
N ASN A 238 9.44 16.68 21.52
CA ASN A 238 9.56 15.39 22.23
C ASN A 238 10.80 14.59 21.81
N GLY A 239 11.93 15.27 21.59
CA GLY A 239 13.17 14.63 21.12
C GLY A 239 13.24 14.33 19.63
N ILE A 240 12.16 14.53 18.86
CA ILE A 240 12.06 14.20 17.42
C ILE A 240 12.06 15.48 16.59
N TYR A 241 12.84 15.52 15.51
CA TYR A 241 12.84 16.62 14.55
C TYR A 241 11.67 16.48 13.56
N GLN A 242 10.91 17.55 13.35
CA GLN A 242 9.72 17.63 12.47
C GLN A 242 9.78 18.91 11.63
N ARG A 243 9.08 18.96 10.49
CA ARG A 243 8.91 20.21 9.70
C ARG A 243 7.99 21.21 10.41
#